data_AF-A0A0D0DCW4-F1
#
_entry.id   AF-A0A0D0DCW4-F1
#
_cell.length_a   1.000
_cell.length_b   1.000
_cell.length_c   1.000
_cell.angle_alpha   90.00
_cell.angle_beta   90.00
_cell.angle_gamma   90.00
#
_symmetry.space_group_name_H-M   'P 1'
#
loop_
_entity.id
_entity.type
_entity.pdbx_description
1 polymer ?
#
loop_
_entity_poly.entity_id
_entity_poly.type
_entity_poly.pdbx_seq_one_letter_code
_entity_poly.pdbx_strand_id
1 'polypeptide(L)'
;MQELGPYDYLHRFFRLCIVHFQRNIKALGDSVKGKVQAAMYSLASAEHHPDIQQTLDIIRQGGRKQKLAWLMEKENSKFALPALYQPLSLIPPYIWKASPSTTNGNEQAHHNVNCDGMGLTLLAGIMHGYQYNLCTMSSMDLHQMYGIGHQDAASMHVHRAKHAVSRKG
;
A
#
# COMPACT_ATOMS: atom_id res chain seq x y z
N MET A 1 19.39 8.50 -23.93
CA MET A 1 18.47 8.25 -22.80
C MET A 1 17.17 7.76 -23.40
N GLN A 2 16.73 6.55 -23.09
CA GLN A 2 15.51 5.98 -23.69
C GLN A 2 14.30 6.64 -23.04
N GLU A 3 13.39 7.19 -23.84
CA GLU A 3 12.15 7.78 -23.35
C GLU A 3 11.22 6.64 -22.89
N LEU A 4 10.89 6.62 -21.60
CA LEU A 4 10.03 5.61 -21.01
C LEU A 4 8.58 6.11 -21.01
N GLY A 5 7.63 5.20 -21.25
CA GLY A 5 6.22 5.50 -21.09
C GLY A 5 5.84 5.64 -19.60
N PRO A 6 4.69 6.26 -19.29
CA PRO A 6 4.24 6.44 -17.89
C PRO A 6 4.20 5.15 -17.07
N TYR A 7 3.81 4.03 -17.69
CA TYR A 7 3.73 2.74 -17.00
C TYR A 7 5.09 2.05 -16.83
N ASP A 8 6.03 2.27 -17.75
CA ASP A 8 7.39 1.73 -17.65
C ASP A 8 8.12 2.29 -16.43
N TYR A 9 7.84 3.56 -16.09
CA TYR A 9 8.29 4.15 -14.83
C TYR A 9 7.67 3.43 -13.64
N LEU A 10 6.34 3.27 -13.61
CA LEU A 10 5.66 2.61 -12.50
C LEU A 10 6.18 1.18 -12.26
N HIS A 11 6.46 0.41 -13.31
CA HIS A 11 6.98 -0.95 -13.17
C HIS A 11 8.34 -1.02 -12.47
N ARG A 12 9.10 0.08 -12.40
CA ARG A 12 10.46 0.14 -11.83
C ARG A 12 10.53 0.58 -10.37
N PHE A 13 9.47 1.14 -9.80
CA PHE A 13 9.50 1.62 -8.41
C PHE A 13 8.19 1.43 -7.64
N PHE A 14 7.07 1.16 -8.31
CA PHE A 14 5.77 1.07 -7.66
C PHE A 14 5.41 -0.36 -7.26
N ARG A 15 5.09 -0.55 -5.98
CA ARG A 15 4.62 -1.81 -5.40
C ARG A 15 3.33 -1.55 -4.64
N LEU A 16 2.30 -2.36 -4.88
CA LEU A 16 1.04 -2.28 -4.16
C LEU A 16 1.16 -2.86 -2.75
N CYS A 17 0.45 -2.25 -1.80
CA CYS A 17 0.37 -2.78 -0.44
C CYS A 17 -0.39 -4.11 -0.44
N ILE A 18 0.34 -5.20 -0.14
CA ILE A 18 -0.22 -6.57 -0.12
C ILE A 18 -1.38 -6.68 0.84
N VAL A 19 -1.35 -5.98 1.98
CA VAL A 19 -2.44 -6.09 2.96
C VAL A 19 -3.70 -5.37 2.48
N HIS A 20 -3.59 -4.19 1.85
CA HIS A 20 -4.77 -3.55 1.24
C HIS A 20 -5.32 -4.42 0.11
N PHE A 21 -4.45 -5.00 -0.71
CA PHE A 21 -4.85 -5.96 -1.73
C PHE A 21 -5.63 -7.14 -1.13
N GLN A 22 -5.10 -7.75 -0.06
CA GLN A 22 -5.74 -8.88 0.60
C GLN A 22 -7.07 -8.50 1.27
N ARG A 23 -7.15 -7.34 1.93
CA ARG A 23 -8.38 -6.81 2.52
C ARG A 23 -9.44 -6.56 1.44
N ASN A 24 -9.06 -6.02 0.30
CA ASN A 24 -9.98 -5.81 -0.84
C ASN A 24 -10.52 -7.13 -1.39
N ILE A 25 -9.70 -8.19 -1.47
CA ILE A 25 -10.18 -9.53 -1.84
C ILE A 25 -11.16 -10.06 -0.78
N LYS A 26 -10.85 -9.87 0.51
CA LYS A 26 -11.73 -10.26 1.62
C LYS A 26 -13.08 -9.55 1.57
N ALA A 27 -13.10 -8.26 1.20
CA ALA A 27 -14.30 -7.45 1.09
C ALA A 27 -15.25 -7.92 -0.02
N LEU A 28 -14.77 -8.68 -1.00
CA LEU A 28 -15.63 -9.35 -1.98
C LEU A 28 -16.51 -10.44 -1.33
N GLY A 29 -16.17 -10.87 -0.11
CA GLY A 29 -16.98 -11.76 0.71
C GLY A 29 -17.35 -13.06 0.02
N ASP A 30 -18.61 -13.48 0.19
CA ASP A 30 -19.13 -14.75 -0.32
C ASP A 30 -19.18 -14.85 -1.85
N SER A 31 -18.89 -13.75 -2.56
CA SER A 31 -18.77 -13.77 -4.00
C SER A 31 -17.54 -14.55 -4.48
N VAL A 32 -16.48 -14.63 -3.67
CA VAL A 32 -15.21 -15.28 -4.02
C VAL A 32 -14.79 -16.24 -2.90
N LYS A 33 -14.94 -17.55 -3.14
CA LYS A 33 -14.50 -18.62 -2.22
C LYS A 33 -13.65 -19.68 -2.91
N GLY A 34 -12.93 -20.45 -2.12
CA GLY A 34 -12.21 -21.65 -2.55
C GLY A 34 -11.11 -21.36 -3.55
N LYS A 35 -11.04 -22.16 -4.63
CA LYS A 35 -9.96 -22.14 -5.62
C LYS A 35 -9.73 -20.75 -6.25
N VAL A 36 -10.80 -20.00 -6.52
CA VAL A 36 -10.69 -18.66 -7.11
C VAL A 36 -10.05 -17.67 -6.13
N GLN A 37 -10.44 -17.73 -4.86
CA GLN A 37 -9.90 -16.82 -3.84
C GLN A 37 -8.42 -17.09 -3.61
N ALA A 38 -8.02 -18.37 -3.55
CA ALA A 38 -6.62 -18.76 -3.45
C ALA A 38 -5.80 -18.26 -4.66
N ALA A 39 -6.34 -18.39 -5.87
CA ALA A 39 -5.70 -17.88 -7.09
C ALA A 39 -5.56 -16.35 -7.07
N MET A 40 -6.56 -15.61 -6.56
CA MET A 40 -6.44 -14.16 -6.42
C MET A 40 -5.33 -13.76 -5.44
N TYR A 41 -5.22 -14.46 -4.30
CA TYR A 41 -4.15 -14.19 -3.34
C TYR A 41 -2.76 -14.54 -3.87
N SER A 42 -2.63 -15.61 -4.67
CA SER A 42 -1.33 -16.05 -5.19
C SER A 42 -0.70 -15.08 -6.20
N LEU A 43 -1.49 -14.15 -6.76
CA LEU A 43 -0.97 -13.08 -7.61
C LEU A 43 -0.02 -12.12 -6.87
N ALA A 44 -0.17 -11.97 -5.55
CA ALA A 44 0.73 -11.14 -4.75
C ALA A 44 1.95 -11.94 -4.29
N SER A 45 2.94 -12.11 -5.17
CA SER A 45 4.13 -12.94 -4.91
C SER A 45 5.41 -12.28 -5.40
N ALA A 46 6.49 -12.50 -4.64
CA ALA A 46 7.85 -12.21 -5.09
C ALA A 46 8.48 -13.39 -5.85
N GLU A 47 7.94 -14.59 -5.66
CA GLU A 47 8.42 -15.83 -6.26
C GLU A 47 7.68 -16.10 -7.57
N HIS A 48 8.36 -16.77 -8.51
CA HIS A 48 7.76 -17.17 -9.78
C HIS A 48 6.59 -18.12 -9.56
N HIS A 49 5.46 -17.83 -10.20
CA HIS A 49 4.33 -18.73 -10.27
C HIS A 49 4.67 -19.92 -11.17
N PRO A 50 4.34 -21.16 -10.80
CA PRO A 50 4.52 -22.34 -11.66
C PRO A 50 3.83 -22.19 -13.02
N ASP A 51 2.63 -21.60 -13.00
CA ASP A 51 1.89 -21.18 -14.19
C ASP A 51 1.00 -19.97 -13.85
N ILE A 52 1.43 -18.77 -14.25
CA ILE A 52 0.67 -17.54 -14.02
C ILE A 52 -0.58 -17.49 -14.90
N GLN A 53 -0.51 -18.04 -16.11
CA GLN A 53 -1.61 -17.99 -17.07
C GLN A 53 -2.79 -18.84 -16.60
N GLN A 54 -2.50 -20.05 -16.12
CA GLN A 54 -3.51 -20.92 -15.50
C GLN A 54 -4.17 -20.23 -14.29
N THR A 55 -3.42 -19.45 -13.52
CA THR A 55 -3.96 -18.73 -12.36
C THR A 55 -4.93 -17.63 -12.79
N LEU A 56 -4.56 -16.85 -13.81
CA LEU A 56 -5.45 -15.85 -14.41
C LEU A 56 -6.71 -16.50 -15.00
N ASP A 57 -6.58 -17.67 -15.64
CA ASP A 57 -7.70 -18.40 -16.21
C ASP A 57 -8.65 -18.96 -15.13
N ILE A 58 -8.12 -19.45 -14.00
CA ILE A 58 -8.93 -19.84 -12.84
C ILE A 58 -9.77 -18.66 -12.33
N ILE A 59 -9.18 -17.46 -12.28
CA ILE A 59 -9.90 -16.26 -11.85
C ILE A 59 -10.98 -15.88 -12.87
N ARG A 60 -10.63 -15.91 -14.15
CA ARG A 60 -11.53 -15.60 -15.27
C ARG A 60 -12.74 -16.53 -15.34
N GLN A 61 -12.52 -17.83 -15.12
CA GLN A 61 -13.55 -18.87 -15.10
C GLN A 61 -14.38 -18.89 -13.81
N GLY A 62 -14.04 -18.07 -12.80
CA GLY A 62 -14.74 -17.99 -11.52
C GLY A 62 -16.21 -17.50 -11.58
N GLY A 63 -16.72 -17.17 -12.78
CA GLY A 63 -18.14 -17.23 -13.12
C GLY A 63 -19.05 -16.12 -12.64
N ARG A 64 -18.55 -15.06 -11.98
CA ARG A 64 -19.36 -13.89 -11.57
C ARG A 64 -18.83 -12.60 -12.17
N LYS A 65 -19.72 -11.72 -12.62
CA LYS A 65 -19.42 -10.39 -13.21
C LYS A 65 -18.42 -9.59 -12.38
N GLN A 66 -18.54 -9.64 -11.05
CA GLN A 66 -17.66 -8.95 -10.11
C GLN A 66 -16.20 -9.42 -10.18
N LYS A 67 -15.97 -10.73 -10.35
CA LYS A 67 -14.61 -11.32 -10.45
C LYS A 67 -13.95 -10.96 -11.77
N LEU A 68 -14.72 -11.03 -12.85
CA LEU A 68 -14.25 -10.65 -14.18
C LEU A 68 -13.94 -9.16 -14.22
N ALA A 69 -14.81 -8.30 -13.67
CA ALA A 69 -14.57 -6.87 -13.57
C ALA A 69 -13.32 -6.57 -12.74
N TRP A 70 -13.12 -7.26 -11.61
CA TRP A 70 -11.91 -7.13 -10.80
C TRP A 70 -10.66 -7.49 -11.59
N LEU A 71 -10.65 -8.62 -12.30
CA LEU A 71 -9.48 -9.05 -13.09
C LEU A 71 -9.21 -8.08 -14.25
N MET A 72 -10.25 -7.68 -14.97
CA MET A 72 -10.18 -6.71 -16.06
C MET A 72 -9.63 -5.36 -15.59
N GLU A 73 -10.00 -4.91 -14.39
CA GLU A 73 -9.43 -3.69 -13.79
C GLU A 73 -7.90 -3.83 -13.62
N LYS A 74 -7.43 -4.99 -13.14
CA LYS A 74 -5.99 -5.24 -12.93
C LYS A 74 -5.24 -5.33 -14.27
N GLU A 75 -5.81 -6.01 -15.27
CA GLU A 75 -5.25 -6.10 -16.62
C GLU A 75 -5.23 -4.73 -17.33
N ASN A 76 -6.34 -4.00 -17.32
CA ASN A 76 -6.49 -2.72 -18.02
C ASN A 76 -5.71 -1.57 -17.39
N SER A 77 -5.43 -1.63 -16.08
CA SER A 77 -4.64 -0.61 -15.38
C SER A 77 -3.19 -0.52 -15.88
N LYS A 78 -2.67 -1.57 -16.54
CA LYS A 78 -1.27 -1.72 -17.02
C LYS A 78 -0.18 -1.65 -15.95
N PHE A 79 -0.48 -1.24 -14.71
CA PHE A 79 0.50 -1.21 -13.61
C PHE A 79 0.20 -2.20 -12.50
N ALA A 80 -1.07 -2.61 -12.29
CA ALA A 80 -1.43 -3.34 -11.07
C ALA A 80 -0.79 -4.72 -10.97
N LEU A 81 -0.70 -5.47 -12.06
CA LEU A 81 -0.07 -6.81 -12.05
C LEU A 81 1.45 -6.72 -11.77
N PRO A 82 2.24 -5.89 -12.49
CA PRO A 82 3.64 -5.62 -12.14
C PRO A 82 3.84 -5.08 -10.72
N ALA A 83 2.88 -4.34 -10.17
CA ALA A 83 2.95 -3.82 -8.81
C ALA A 83 2.58 -4.85 -7.73
N LEU A 84 1.98 -5.99 -8.10
CA LEU A 84 1.64 -7.09 -7.18
C LEU A 84 2.60 -8.28 -7.29
N TYR A 85 3.13 -8.53 -8.49
CA TYR A 85 3.88 -9.72 -8.83
C TYR A 85 5.28 -9.34 -9.32
N GLN A 86 6.29 -9.63 -8.51
CA GLN A 86 7.67 -9.18 -8.75
C GLN A 86 8.23 -9.63 -10.10
N PRO A 87 7.99 -10.85 -10.61
CA PRO A 87 8.51 -11.26 -11.92
C PRO A 87 7.96 -10.46 -13.11
N LEU A 88 6.82 -9.79 -12.96
CA LEU A 88 6.32 -8.83 -13.96
C LEU A 88 6.77 -7.39 -13.67
N SER A 89 7.38 -7.15 -12.51
CA SER A 89 7.99 -5.88 -12.15
C SER A 89 9.40 -5.76 -12.74
N LEU A 90 9.84 -4.53 -12.95
CA LEU A 90 11.24 -4.21 -13.23
C LEU A 90 12.01 -3.87 -11.94
N ILE A 91 11.38 -3.97 -10.77
CA ILE A 91 12.02 -3.79 -9.47
C ILE A 91 12.91 -5.03 -9.17
N PRO A 92 14.20 -4.85 -8.84
CA PRO A 92 15.07 -5.96 -8.46
C PRO A 92 14.52 -6.75 -7.25
N PRO A 93 14.66 -8.09 -7.22
CA PRO A 93 14.08 -8.92 -6.16
C PRO A 93 14.50 -8.54 -4.74
N TYR A 94 15.77 -8.13 -4.56
CA TYR A 94 16.28 -7.70 -3.25
C TYR A 94 15.62 -6.40 -2.77
N ILE A 95 15.34 -5.46 -3.67
CA ILE A 95 14.62 -4.21 -3.36
C ILE A 95 13.16 -4.54 -3.05
N TRP A 96 12.53 -5.40 -3.86
CA TRP A 96 11.15 -5.82 -3.64
C TRP A 96 10.95 -6.46 -2.28
N LYS A 97 11.85 -7.37 -1.88
CA LYS A 97 11.81 -8.08 -0.59
C LYS A 97 12.20 -7.20 0.60
N ALA A 98 12.99 -6.14 0.37
CA ALA A 98 13.31 -5.16 1.41
C ALA A 98 12.13 -4.24 1.78
N SER A 99 11.15 -4.09 0.88
CA SER A 99 9.95 -3.29 1.14
C SER A 99 9.04 -4.01 2.15
N PRO A 100 8.70 -3.37 3.30
CA PRO A 100 7.85 -3.97 4.31
C PRO A 100 6.51 -4.42 3.71
N SER A 101 6.10 -5.63 4.03
CA SER A 101 4.78 -6.15 3.64
C SER A 101 3.71 -5.83 4.69
N THR A 102 4.10 -5.15 5.78
CA THR A 102 3.23 -4.84 6.92
C THR A 102 2.54 -3.50 6.72
N THR A 103 1.28 -3.42 7.17
CA THR A 103 0.48 -2.21 7.04
C THR A 103 0.94 -1.07 7.91
N ASN A 104 1.53 -1.34 9.07
CA ASN A 104 1.66 -0.32 10.10
C ASN A 104 2.42 0.91 9.60
N GLY A 105 3.56 0.73 8.92
CA GLY A 105 4.31 1.85 8.36
C GLY A 105 3.56 2.57 7.23
N ASN A 106 2.95 1.82 6.31
CA ASN A 106 2.31 2.40 5.13
C ASN A 106 0.96 3.06 5.46
N GLU A 107 0.14 2.42 6.30
CA GLU A 107 -1.11 2.98 6.83
C GLU A 107 -0.86 4.17 7.75
N GLN A 108 0.20 4.15 8.55
CA GLN A 108 0.55 5.30 9.39
C GLN A 108 1.08 6.47 8.55
N ALA A 109 1.84 6.22 7.49
CA ALA A 109 2.20 7.25 6.51
C ALA A 109 0.96 7.83 5.80
N HIS A 110 0.04 6.97 5.35
CA HIS A 110 -1.24 7.43 4.79
C HIS A 110 -2.08 8.21 5.80
N HIS A 111 -2.13 7.76 7.05
CA HIS A 111 -2.87 8.44 8.11
C HIS A 111 -2.28 9.81 8.40
N ASN A 112 -0.97 9.93 8.53
CA ASN A 112 -0.29 11.20 8.77
C ASN A 112 -0.56 12.20 7.63
N VAL A 113 -0.45 11.76 6.37
CA VAL A 113 -0.77 12.60 5.21
C VAL A 113 -2.26 12.96 5.16
N ASN A 114 -3.15 12.02 5.48
CA ASN A 114 -4.60 12.27 5.46
C ASN A 114 -5.06 13.15 6.62
N CYS A 115 -4.39 13.10 7.78
CA CYS A 115 -4.58 14.03 8.89
C CYS A 115 -4.26 15.46 8.47
N ASP A 116 -3.28 15.65 7.59
CA ASP A 116 -2.90 16.95 7.03
C ASP A 116 -3.88 17.43 5.93
N GLY A 117 -4.82 16.58 5.48
CA GLY A 117 -5.94 16.95 4.63
C GLY A 117 -6.32 15.90 3.58
N MET A 118 -7.63 15.68 3.39
CA MET A 118 -8.18 14.88 2.29
C MET A 118 -9.02 15.75 1.34
N GLY A 119 -9.11 15.38 0.05
CA GLY A 119 -9.92 16.11 -0.93
C GLY A 119 -9.29 17.37 -1.51
N LEU A 120 -7.96 17.46 -1.49
CA LEU A 120 -7.21 18.60 -2.01
C LEU A 120 -7.27 18.69 -3.54
N THR A 121 -7.19 19.90 -4.08
CA THR A 121 -6.89 20.10 -5.51
C THR A 121 -5.50 19.52 -5.82
N LEU A 122 -5.24 19.14 -7.08
CA LEU A 122 -3.95 18.52 -7.46
C LEU A 122 -2.74 19.37 -7.03
N LEU A 123 -2.80 20.69 -7.24
CA LEU A 123 -1.75 21.61 -6.82
C LEU A 123 -1.58 21.62 -5.30
N ALA A 124 -2.68 21.70 -4.54
CA ALA A 124 -2.63 21.67 -3.09
C ALA A 124 -2.06 20.33 -2.59
N GLY A 125 -2.41 19.20 -3.20
CA GLY A 125 -1.84 17.90 -2.88
C GLY A 125 -0.33 17.83 -3.11
N ILE A 126 0.18 18.41 -4.21
CA ILE A 126 1.63 18.48 -4.48
C ILE A 126 2.33 19.34 -3.43
N MET A 127 1.80 20.53 -3.14
CA MET A 127 2.39 21.44 -2.16
C MET A 127 2.40 20.83 -0.75
N HIS A 128 1.30 20.17 -0.35
CA HIS A 128 1.22 19.47 0.93
C HIS A 128 2.20 18.30 1.00
N GLY A 129 2.29 17.47 -0.04
CA GLY A 129 3.25 16.36 -0.09
C GLY A 129 4.70 16.84 0.01
N TYR A 130 5.02 17.98 -0.63
CA TYR A 130 6.33 18.60 -0.52
C TYR A 130 6.63 19.07 0.91
N GLN A 131 5.69 19.78 1.55
CA GLN A 131 5.84 20.24 2.92
C GLN A 131 6.01 19.08 3.91
N TYR A 132 5.22 18.01 3.75
CA TYR A 132 5.32 16.80 4.56
C TYR A 132 6.72 16.17 4.48
N ASN A 133 7.26 16.06 3.26
CA ASN A 133 8.61 15.53 3.05
C ASN A 133 9.68 16.39 3.73
N LEU A 134 9.59 17.71 3.63
CA LEU A 134 10.52 18.62 4.31
C LEU A 134 10.49 18.46 5.83
N CYS A 135 9.29 18.39 6.42
CA CYS A 135 9.12 18.18 7.86
C CYS A 135 9.69 16.82 8.29
N THR A 136 9.44 15.78 7.49
CA THR A 136 9.93 14.42 7.77
C THR A 136 11.45 14.36 7.71
N MET A 137 12.08 14.95 6.70
CA MET A 137 13.54 15.03 6.58
C MET A 137 14.15 15.78 7.77
N SER A 138 13.60 16.94 8.10
CA SER A 138 14.08 17.75 9.24
C SER A 138 13.96 16.97 10.56
N SER A 139 12.89 16.18 10.73
CA SER A 139 12.74 15.32 11.90
C SER A 139 13.75 14.18 11.93
N MET A 140 14.12 13.60 10.79
CA MET A 140 15.15 12.56 10.71
C MET A 140 16.51 13.14 11.11
N ASP A 141 16.84 14.33 10.62
CA ASP A 141 18.09 15.05 10.95
C ASP A 141 18.15 15.39 12.45
N LEU A 142 17.07 15.92 13.02
CA LEU A 142 16.98 16.22 14.46
C LEU A 142 17.15 14.97 15.33
N HIS A 143 16.53 13.86 14.92
CA HIS A 143 16.68 12.61 15.64
C HIS A 143 18.11 12.06 15.55
N GLN A 144 18.73 12.14 14.37
CA GLN A 144 20.10 11.71 14.17
C GLN A 144 21.10 12.57 14.96
N MET A 145 20.87 13.88 15.03
CA MET A 145 21.80 14.83 15.67
C MET A 145 21.61 14.90 17.19
N TYR A 146 20.39 14.83 17.69
CA TYR A 146 20.06 15.10 19.09
C TYR A 146 19.31 13.95 19.78
N GLY A 147 18.94 12.88 19.07
CA GLY A 147 18.10 11.79 19.60
C GLY A 147 16.63 12.16 19.76
N ILE A 148 16.21 13.36 19.37
CA ILE A 148 14.84 13.86 19.56
C ILE A 148 13.96 13.41 18.39
N GLY A 149 12.98 12.54 18.65
CA GLY A 149 11.99 12.13 17.65
C GLY A 149 10.73 13.00 17.68
N HIS A 150 10.06 13.20 16.54
CA HIS A 150 8.80 13.95 16.41
C HIS A 150 7.59 13.22 17.04
N GLN A 151 7.76 12.09 17.73
CA GLN A 151 6.64 11.43 18.42
C GLN A 151 6.28 12.12 19.75
N ASP A 152 6.05 13.43 19.72
CA ASP A 152 5.27 14.10 20.74
C ASP A 152 3.78 13.88 20.43
N ALA A 153 3.27 12.70 20.76
CA ALA A 153 1.90 12.67 21.23
C ALA A 153 1.89 13.56 22.47
N ALA A 154 1.29 14.75 22.36
CA ALA A 154 1.18 15.75 23.43
C ALA A 154 1.11 15.04 24.77
N SER A 155 2.18 15.20 25.57
CA SER A 155 2.53 14.41 26.75
C SER A 155 1.43 13.44 27.23
N MET A 156 1.70 12.13 27.16
CA MET A 156 0.86 11.09 27.76
C MET A 156 0.44 11.38 29.22
N HIS A 157 1.13 12.30 29.90
CA HIS A 157 0.74 12.86 31.20
C HIS A 157 -0.64 13.51 31.20
N VAL A 158 -0.99 14.34 30.21
CA VAL A 158 -2.31 15.00 30.16
C VAL A 158 -3.42 13.99 29.88
N HIS A 159 -3.18 13.02 28.99
CA HIS A 159 -4.15 11.95 28.72
C HIS A 159 -4.31 10.98 29.90
N ARG A 160 -3.22 10.58 30.57
CA ARG A 160 -3.29 9.77 31.82
C ARG A 160 -4.01 10.52 32.93
N ALA A 161 -3.75 11.82 33.10
CA ALA A 161 -4.43 12.64 34.09
C ALA A 161 -5.95 12.71 33.82
N LYS A 162 -6.36 12.88 32.56
CA LYS A 162 -7.78 12.85 32.16
C LYS A 162 -8.46 11.50 32.47
N HIS A 163 -7.77 10.37 32.26
CA HIS A 163 -8.33 9.05 32.56
C HIS A 163 -8.27 8.66 34.05
N ALA A 164 -7.34 9.22 34.82
CA ALA A 164 -7.24 9.00 36.26
C ALA A 164 -8.38 9.69 37.03
N VAL A 165 -8.87 10.83 36.53
CA VAL A 165 -9.96 11.60 37.18
C VAL A 165 -11.34 10.93 37.04
N SER A 166 -11.53 10.02 36.06
CA SER A 166 -12.82 9.36 35.84
C SER A 166 -13.06 8.09 36.69
N ARG A 167 -12.13 7.70 37.56
CA ARG A 167 -12.30 6.55 38.47
C ARG A 167 -12.37 7.00 39.93
N LYS A 168 -13.40 7.76 40.28
CA LYS A 168 -13.96 7.86 41.64
C LYS A 168 -15.33 8.55 41.52
N GLY A 169 -16.38 7.78 41.74
CA GLY A 169 -17.79 8.17 41.60
C GLY A 169 -18.60 6.97 41.19
#